data_AF-X1N2T9-F1
#
_entry.id   AF-X1N2T9-F1
#
_cell.length_a   1.000
_cell.length_b   1.000
_cell.length_c   1.000
_cell.angle_alpha   90.00
_cell.angle_beta   90.00
_cell.angle_gamma   90.00
#
_symmetry.space_group_name_H-M   'P 1'
#
loop_
_entity.id
_entity.type
_entity.pdbx_description
1 polymer ?
#
loop_
_entity_poly.entity_id
_entity_poly.type
_entity_poly.pdbx_seq_one_letter_code
_entity_poly.pdbx_strand_id
1 'polypeptide(L)'
;GRVLKQVTSSGLADKRRAAFVETHLHYTGIPHRVNKLVHDKFIVADSTVAITTSNFTATQFGWGERGMKHKTDISNLGRIQNVIRSAENFFGTPRDYVRALMTRPRKGLPKVKVIKKDVFSEVNAFTIFEDPDVANQMANYFDSLWSHSLSKDVEILT
;
A
#
# COMPACT_ATOMS: atom_id res chain seq x y z
N GLY A 1 13.74 -15.83 5.82
CA GLY A 1 13.19 -14.56 5.29
C GLY A 1 13.61 -13.39 6.16
N ARG A 2 13.54 -12.16 5.66
CA ARG A 2 13.84 -10.91 6.39
C ARG A 2 12.80 -9.85 6.04
N VAL A 3 12.47 -8.94 6.97
CA VAL A 3 11.44 -7.91 6.74
C VAL A 3 11.96 -6.52 7.09
N LEU A 4 12.00 -5.61 6.12
CA LEU A 4 12.29 -4.20 6.35
C LEU A 4 11.00 -3.38 6.25
N LYS A 5 10.74 -2.52 7.24
CA LYS A 5 9.52 -1.70 7.29
C LYS A 5 9.82 -0.23 7.61
N GLN A 6 8.89 0.65 7.26
CA GLN A 6 9.06 2.08 7.47
C GLN A 6 8.91 2.50 8.94
N VAL A 7 7.95 1.91 9.64
CA VAL A 7 7.59 2.23 11.02
C VAL A 7 7.32 0.96 11.82
N THR A 8 7.54 1.02 13.12
CA THR A 8 7.09 0.01 14.08
C THR A 8 5.59 0.11 14.33
N SER A 9 5.01 -0.91 14.94
CA SER A 9 3.59 -0.96 15.35
C SER A 9 3.17 0.26 16.16
N SER A 10 4.05 0.77 17.03
CA SER A 10 3.84 1.97 17.83
C SER A 10 3.60 3.24 17.00
N GLY A 11 4.16 3.31 15.79
CA GLY A 11 4.01 4.43 14.85
C GLY A 11 2.80 4.32 13.92
N LEU A 12 2.02 3.23 13.98
CA LEU A 12 0.85 3.01 13.14
C LEU A 12 -0.45 3.44 13.84
N ALA A 13 -1.46 3.77 13.03
CA ALA A 13 -2.80 4.06 13.52
C ALA A 13 -3.48 2.82 14.13
N ASP A 14 -3.32 1.65 13.49
CA ASP A 14 -3.76 0.35 14.03
C ASP A 14 -2.57 -0.39 14.66
N LYS A 15 -2.31 -0.10 15.93
CA LYS A 15 -1.16 -0.61 16.68
C LYS A 15 -1.28 -2.10 17.00
N ARG A 16 -2.50 -2.59 17.26
CA ARG A 16 -2.72 -3.94 17.80
C ARG A 16 -2.37 -5.01 16.77
N ARG A 17 -2.87 -4.88 15.54
CA ARG A 17 -2.60 -5.85 14.47
C ARG A 17 -1.13 -5.86 14.08
N ALA A 18 -0.53 -4.67 13.99
CA ALA A 18 0.89 -4.55 13.68
C ALA A 18 1.77 -5.17 14.77
N ALA A 19 1.47 -4.92 16.04
CA ALA A 19 2.21 -5.52 17.16
C ALA A 19 2.08 -7.05 17.16
N PHE A 20 0.88 -7.59 16.92
CA PHE A 20 0.67 -9.03 16.80
C PHE A 20 1.56 -9.67 15.72
N VAL A 21 1.63 -9.04 14.54
CA VAL A 21 2.49 -9.52 13.44
C VAL A 21 3.97 -9.42 13.80
N GLU A 22 4.40 -8.31 14.42
CA GLU A 22 5.78 -8.15 14.89
C GLU A 22 6.17 -9.26 15.87
N THR A 23 5.33 -9.53 16.86
CA THR A 23 5.52 -10.61 17.82
C THR A 23 5.59 -11.98 17.14
N HIS A 24 4.72 -12.26 16.17
CA HIS A 24 4.76 -13.52 15.42
C HIS A 24 6.06 -13.68 14.63
N LEU A 25 6.45 -12.65 13.86
CA LEU A 25 7.71 -12.67 13.10
C LEU A 25 8.90 -12.96 14.02
N HIS A 26 8.96 -12.29 15.17
CA HIS A 26 9.99 -12.51 16.17
C HIS A 26 10.03 -13.96 16.67
N TYR A 27 8.89 -14.52 17.10
CA TYR A 27 8.84 -15.91 17.58
C TYR A 27 9.12 -16.95 16.48
N THR A 28 8.87 -16.62 15.22
CA THR A 28 9.25 -17.47 14.08
C THR A 28 10.72 -17.32 13.68
N GLY A 29 11.49 -16.47 14.35
CA GLY A 29 12.90 -16.24 14.05
C GLY A 29 13.13 -15.45 12.76
N ILE A 30 12.14 -14.72 12.27
CA ILE A 30 12.27 -13.88 11.07
C ILE A 30 12.80 -12.50 11.50
N PRO A 31 14.04 -12.12 11.14
CA PRO A 31 14.58 -10.82 11.49
C PRO A 31 13.78 -9.71 10.83
N HIS A 32 13.54 -8.64 11.57
CA HIS A 32 12.86 -7.47 11.06
C HIS A 32 13.46 -6.17 11.57
N ARG A 33 13.64 -5.22 10.66
CA ARG A 33 14.24 -3.90 10.92
C ARG A 33 13.30 -2.79 10.50
N VAL A 34 13.47 -1.62 11.11
CA VAL A 34 12.76 -0.38 10.78
C VAL A 34 13.72 0.64 10.17
N ASN A 35 13.32 1.25 9.06
CA ASN A 35 14.02 2.38 8.44
C ASN A 35 12.99 3.38 7.90
N LYS A 36 12.95 4.58 8.50
CA LYS A 36 11.93 5.60 8.20
C LYS A 36 11.96 6.15 6.77
N LEU A 37 13.08 5.96 6.06
CA LEU A 37 13.25 6.42 4.68
C LEU A 37 12.71 5.42 3.65
N VAL A 38 12.43 4.18 4.04
CA VAL A 38 11.92 3.16 3.13
C VAL A 38 10.44 3.38 2.87
N HIS A 39 10.08 3.67 1.62
CA HIS A 39 8.70 3.83 1.18
C HIS A 39 8.31 2.88 0.03
N ASP A 40 9.29 2.25 -0.61
CA ASP A 40 9.05 1.27 -1.67
C ASP A 40 8.35 0.02 -1.11
N LYS A 41 7.43 -0.56 -1.88
CA LYS A 41 6.71 -1.77 -1.48
C LYS A 41 6.95 -2.86 -2.52
N PHE A 42 7.84 -3.78 -2.16
CA PHE A 42 8.14 -4.93 -3.00
C PHE A 42 8.39 -6.18 -2.16
N ILE A 43 8.26 -7.33 -2.80
CA ILE A 43 8.62 -8.64 -2.28
C ILE A 43 9.56 -9.28 -3.30
N VAL A 44 10.69 -9.81 -2.84
CA VAL A 44 11.56 -10.68 -3.64
C VAL A 44 11.49 -12.09 -3.04
N ALA A 45 11.16 -13.06 -3.87
CA ALA A 45 11.14 -14.47 -3.52
C ALA A 45 11.69 -15.26 -4.71
N ASP A 46 12.84 -15.91 -4.52
CA ASP A 46 13.58 -16.61 -5.58
C ASP A 46 13.82 -15.70 -6.80
N SER A 47 13.37 -16.09 -7.99
CA SER A 47 13.44 -15.30 -9.23
C SER A 47 12.22 -14.41 -9.47
N THR A 48 11.33 -14.29 -8.49
CA THR A 48 10.07 -13.55 -8.62
C THR A 48 10.10 -12.27 -7.81
N VAL A 49 9.66 -11.18 -8.43
CA VAL A 49 9.46 -9.89 -7.76
C VAL A 49 8.02 -9.46 -7.89
N ALA A 50 7.43 -9.05 -6.77
CA ALA A 50 6.16 -8.34 -6.75
C ALA A 50 6.40 -6.89 -6.34
N ILE A 51 5.94 -5.92 -7.14
CA ILE A 51 5.99 -4.48 -6.84
C ILE A 51 4.57 -3.94 -6.75
N THR A 52 4.29 -3.14 -5.73
CA THR A 52 2.96 -2.55 -5.55
C THR A 52 3.01 -1.11 -5.03
N THR A 53 1.94 -0.37 -5.27
CA THR A 53 1.70 0.92 -4.60
C THR A 53 1.10 0.75 -3.20
N SER A 54 0.60 -0.45 -2.90
CA SER A 54 0.05 -0.94 -1.62
C SER A 54 1.02 -0.97 -0.45
N ASN A 55 0.74 -0.44 0.75
CA ASN A 55 1.47 -0.99 1.91
C ASN A 55 0.94 -2.39 2.23
N PHE A 56 1.84 -3.29 2.62
CA PHE A 56 1.50 -4.63 3.08
C PHE A 56 0.90 -4.59 4.49
N THR A 57 -0.34 -4.14 4.59
CA THR A 57 -1.11 -4.12 5.85
C THR A 57 -2.37 -4.95 5.70
N ALA A 58 -2.87 -5.53 6.79
CA ALA A 58 -4.16 -6.23 6.79
C ALA A 58 -5.35 -5.31 6.43
N THR A 59 -5.12 -4.00 6.27
CA THR A 59 -6.13 -3.03 5.87
C THR A 59 -6.03 -2.60 4.40
N GLN A 60 -4.85 -2.69 3.78
CA GLN A 60 -4.64 -2.28 2.38
C GLN A 60 -4.37 -3.48 1.47
N PHE A 61 -3.86 -4.57 2.03
CA PHE A 61 -3.63 -5.87 1.39
C PHE A 61 -4.55 -6.97 1.96
N GLY A 62 -5.36 -6.64 2.96
CA GLY A 62 -6.26 -7.59 3.62
C GLY A 62 -7.60 -7.70 2.90
N TRP A 63 -7.95 -8.95 2.59
CA TRP A 63 -9.16 -9.40 1.92
C TRP A 63 -10.42 -8.71 2.45
N GLY A 64 -11.14 -8.03 1.56
CA GLY A 64 -12.43 -7.42 1.85
C GLY A 64 -12.64 -6.13 1.06
N GLU A 65 -13.85 -5.93 0.54
CA GLU A 65 -14.19 -4.72 -0.22
C GLU A 65 -14.08 -3.48 0.67
N ARG A 66 -13.27 -2.50 0.26
CA ARG A 66 -13.06 -1.25 1.00
C ARG A 66 -13.30 -0.04 0.14
N GLY A 67 -13.94 0.98 0.72
CA GLY A 67 -14.22 2.25 0.07
C GLY A 67 -13.16 3.31 0.34
N MET A 68 -12.20 3.51 -0.56
CA MET A 68 -11.24 4.62 -0.51
C MET A 68 -11.92 5.93 -0.93
N LYS A 69 -11.63 7.04 -0.24
CA LYS A 69 -12.20 8.37 -0.52
C LYS A 69 -11.09 9.36 -0.84
N HIS A 70 -11.09 9.90 -2.06
CA HIS A 70 -10.22 11.01 -2.44
C HIS A 70 -11.04 12.30 -2.58
N LYS A 71 -10.57 13.42 -2.03
CA LYS A 71 -11.21 14.73 -2.12
C LYS A 71 -10.38 15.67 -2.99
N THR A 72 -10.96 16.21 -4.05
CA THR A 72 -10.33 17.24 -4.90
C THR A 72 -11.29 18.40 -5.19
N ASP A 73 -10.82 19.44 -5.86
CA ASP A 73 -11.61 20.61 -6.22
C ASP A 73 -12.67 20.33 -7.30
N ILE A 74 -13.75 21.13 -7.28
CA ILE A 74 -14.89 20.99 -8.19
C ILE A 74 -14.51 21.17 -9.67
N SER A 75 -13.48 21.97 -9.95
CA SER A 75 -12.94 22.18 -11.30
C SER A 75 -12.45 20.88 -11.94
N ASN A 76 -12.10 19.86 -11.15
CA ASN A 76 -11.61 18.57 -11.63
C ASN A 76 -12.73 17.56 -11.92
N LEU A 77 -14.01 17.88 -11.65
CA LEU A 77 -15.10 16.91 -11.73
C LEU A 77 -15.23 16.28 -13.11
N GLY A 78 -15.32 17.10 -14.17
CA GLY A 78 -15.47 16.61 -15.54
C GLY A 78 -14.28 15.76 -15.99
N ARG A 79 -13.06 16.18 -15.65
CA ARG A 79 -11.83 15.43 -15.95
C ARG A 79 -11.83 14.06 -15.26
N ILE A 80 -12.20 14.01 -13.99
CA ILE A 80 -12.25 12.77 -13.21
C ILE A 80 -13.33 11.84 -13.75
N GLN A 81 -14.51 12.35 -14.08
CA GLN A 81 -15.58 11.55 -14.67
C GLN A 81 -15.17 10.95 -16.02
N ASN A 82 -14.43 11.70 -16.83
CA ASN A 82 -13.88 11.19 -18.09
C ASN A 82 -12.83 10.10 -17.86
N VAL A 83 -11.91 10.26 -16.90
CA VAL A 83 -10.92 9.22 -16.57
C VAL A 83 -11.60 7.95 -16.06
N ILE A 84 -12.60 8.07 -15.18
CA ILE A 84 -13.38 6.92 -14.70
C ILE A 84 -14.06 6.22 -15.88
N ARG A 85 -14.73 6.97 -16.76
CA ARG A 85 -15.40 6.41 -17.95
C ARG A 85 -14.43 5.73 -18.92
N SER A 86 -13.26 6.30 -19.15
CA SER A 86 -12.23 5.68 -19.99
C SER A 86 -11.72 4.37 -19.39
N ALA A 87 -11.50 4.34 -18.07
CA ALA A 87 -11.10 3.12 -17.37
C ALA A 87 -12.23 2.06 -17.40
N GLU A 88 -13.49 2.46 -17.22
CA GLU A 88 -14.66 1.57 -17.36
C GLU A 88 -14.71 0.92 -18.74
N ASN A 89 -14.52 1.70 -19.80
CA ASN A 89 -14.52 1.21 -21.18
C ASN A 89 -13.35 0.25 -21.46
N PHE A 90 -12.19 0.47 -20.84
CA PHE A 90 -11.00 -0.33 -21.06
C PHE A 90 -11.00 -1.65 -20.28
N PHE A 91 -11.42 -1.64 -19.01
CA PHE A 91 -11.36 -2.80 -18.12
C PHE A 91 -12.68 -3.59 -18.02
N GLY A 92 -13.77 -3.13 -18.65
CA GLY A 92 -14.97 -3.93 -18.90
C GLY A 92 -16.01 -4.02 -17.77
N THR A 93 -15.69 -3.66 -16.53
CA THR A 93 -16.60 -3.33 -15.39
C THR A 93 -15.70 -3.12 -14.16
N PRO A 94 -16.08 -2.29 -13.14
CA PRO A 94 -17.39 -2.39 -12.50
C PRO A 94 -18.03 -1.05 -12.05
N ARG A 95 -19.27 -0.82 -12.48
CA ARG A 95 -20.09 0.39 -12.23
C ARG A 95 -20.29 0.75 -10.76
N ASP A 96 -20.02 -0.18 -9.83
CA ASP A 96 -20.16 0.01 -8.37
C ASP A 96 -18.83 0.25 -7.63
N TYR A 97 -17.69 0.13 -8.33
CA TYR A 97 -16.37 0.11 -7.70
C TYR A 97 -15.65 1.44 -7.77
N VAL A 98 -15.97 2.36 -8.70
CA VAL A 98 -15.40 3.73 -8.68
C VAL A 98 -16.45 4.76 -9.06
N ARG A 99 -16.69 5.76 -8.20
CA ARG A 99 -17.64 6.86 -8.49
C ARG A 99 -17.15 8.22 -7.99
N ALA A 100 -17.46 9.28 -8.73
CA ALA A 100 -17.20 10.66 -8.33
C ALA A 100 -18.50 11.38 -7.95
N LEU A 101 -18.57 11.94 -6.74
CA LEU A 101 -19.73 12.63 -6.21
C LEU A 101 -19.32 14.01 -5.67
N MET A 102 -20.10 15.05 -5.95
CA MET A 102 -19.90 16.35 -5.28
C MET A 102 -20.31 16.25 -3.81
N THR A 103 -19.50 16.79 -2.91
CA THR A 103 -19.86 16.92 -1.50
C THR A 103 -20.78 18.12 -1.29
N ARG A 104 -21.78 17.98 -0.43
CA ARG A 104 -22.67 19.06 0.01
C ARG A 104 -22.40 19.43 1.48
N PRO A 105 -21.29 20.11 1.80
CA PRO A 105 -20.96 20.44 3.19
C PRO A 105 -21.88 21.54 3.75
N ARG A 106 -22.14 21.52 5.07
CA ARG A 106 -22.89 22.60 5.77
C ARG A 106 -22.11 23.92 5.88
N LYS A 107 -20.78 23.87 5.82
CA LYS A 107 -19.83 25.02 5.78
C LYS A 107 -18.66 24.70 4.85
N GLY A 108 -18.20 25.67 4.06
CA GLY A 108 -17.05 25.56 3.16
C GLY A 108 -17.42 25.22 1.70
N LEU A 109 -16.41 25.24 0.82
CA LEU A 109 -16.61 25.00 -0.62
C LEU A 109 -16.89 23.51 -0.93
N PRO A 110 -17.76 23.21 -1.92
CA PRO A 110 -17.96 21.86 -2.43
C PRO A 110 -16.65 21.26 -2.97
N LYS A 111 -16.45 19.97 -2.71
CA LYS A 111 -15.33 19.18 -3.24
C LYS A 111 -15.87 18.00 -4.03
N VAL A 112 -15.08 17.47 -4.95
CA VAL A 112 -15.35 16.18 -5.58
C VAL A 112 -14.81 15.09 -4.67
N LYS A 113 -15.67 14.15 -4.33
CA LYS A 113 -15.34 12.95 -3.58
C LYS A 113 -15.34 11.76 -4.54
N VAL A 114 -14.17 11.23 -4.83
CA VAL A 114 -14.01 9.97 -5.57
C VAL A 114 -14.04 8.83 -4.56
N ILE A 115 -14.85 7.82 -4.82
CA ILE A 115 -15.00 6.63 -3.98
C ILE A 115 -14.59 5.41 -4.80
N LYS A 116 -13.51 4.71 -4.41
CA LYS A 116 -13.14 3.40 -4.96
C LYS A 116 -13.53 2.31 -3.96
N LYS A 117 -14.50 1.46 -4.26
CA LYS A 117 -14.84 0.24 -3.52
C LYS A 117 -14.21 -0.94 -4.20
N ASP A 118 -13.24 -1.60 -3.59
CA ASP A 118 -12.55 -2.76 -4.18
C ASP A 118 -11.83 -3.53 -3.08
N VAL A 119 -11.60 -4.82 -3.26
CA VAL A 119 -10.69 -5.63 -2.43
C VAL A 119 -9.24 -5.13 -2.50
N PHE A 120 -8.89 -4.44 -3.57
CA PHE A 120 -7.61 -3.75 -3.76
C PHE A 120 -7.78 -2.23 -3.84
N SER A 121 -8.66 -1.64 -3.05
CA SER A 121 -9.04 -0.21 -3.17
C SER A 121 -7.88 0.78 -3.11
N GLU A 122 -6.73 0.39 -2.55
CA GLU A 122 -5.54 1.23 -2.45
C GLU A 122 -4.42 0.82 -3.41
N VAL A 123 -4.61 -0.25 -4.19
CA VAL A 123 -3.64 -0.73 -5.17
C VAL A 123 -3.98 -0.07 -6.51
N ASN A 124 -3.06 0.78 -6.98
CA ASN A 124 -3.15 1.41 -8.29
C ASN A 124 -2.25 0.70 -9.32
N ALA A 125 -1.21 0.01 -8.83
CA ALA A 125 -0.39 -0.89 -9.62
C ALA A 125 0.04 -2.08 -8.76
N PHE A 126 0.01 -3.26 -9.37
CA PHE A 126 0.53 -4.51 -8.83
C PHE A 126 1.14 -5.28 -9.99
N THR A 127 2.45 -5.39 -10.00
CA THR A 127 3.19 -6.03 -11.08
C THR A 127 3.98 -7.18 -10.51
N ILE A 128 3.79 -8.36 -11.09
CA ILE A 128 4.64 -9.53 -10.86
C ILE A 128 5.44 -9.74 -12.12
N PHE A 129 6.73 -9.99 -11.97
CA PHE A 129 7.56 -10.49 -13.07
C PHE A 129 8.54 -11.53 -12.53
N GLU A 130 8.85 -12.49 -13.39
CA GLU A 130 9.77 -13.59 -13.14
C GLU A 130 11.03 -13.33 -13.96
N ASP A 131 12.00 -12.73 -13.30
CA ASP A 131 13.26 -12.33 -13.91
C ASP A 131 14.37 -12.44 -12.85
N PRO A 132 15.28 -13.42 -12.96
CA PRO A 132 16.37 -13.59 -12.02
C PRO A 132 17.27 -12.35 -11.89
N ASP A 133 17.50 -11.62 -12.97
CA ASP A 133 18.39 -10.46 -12.95
C ASP A 133 17.74 -9.31 -12.19
N VAL A 134 16.45 -9.06 -12.43
CA VAL A 134 15.72 -8.03 -11.69
C VAL A 134 15.52 -8.43 -10.22
N ALA A 135 15.27 -9.71 -9.93
CA ALA A 135 15.19 -10.22 -8.57
C ALA A 135 16.50 -9.99 -7.81
N ASN A 136 17.64 -10.29 -8.43
CA ASN A 136 18.97 -10.03 -7.85
C ASN A 136 19.22 -8.53 -7.63
N GLN A 137 18.85 -7.67 -8.58
CA GLN A 137 18.96 -6.22 -8.41
C GLN A 137 18.13 -5.71 -7.22
N MET A 138 16.88 -6.16 -7.11
CA MET A 138 15.99 -5.78 -6.01
C MET A 138 16.44 -6.35 -4.67
N ALA A 139 17.00 -7.56 -4.65
CA ALA A 139 17.60 -8.15 -3.45
C ALA A 139 18.82 -7.33 -2.98
N ASN A 140 19.71 -6.94 -3.90
CA ASN A 140 20.86 -6.07 -3.58
C ASN A 140 20.40 -4.70 -3.06
N TYR A 141 19.38 -4.11 -3.67
CA TYR A 141 18.77 -2.88 -3.19
C TYR A 141 18.23 -3.05 -1.76
N PHE A 142 17.47 -4.12 -1.51
CA PHE A 142 16.99 -4.47 -0.17
C PHE A 142 18.15 -4.62 0.83
N ASP A 143 19.22 -5.33 0.48
CA ASP A 143 20.37 -5.55 1.36
C ASP A 143 21.11 -4.25 1.71
N SER A 144 21.18 -3.31 0.76
CA SER A 144 21.74 -1.98 0.99
C SER A 144 20.91 -1.19 2.02
N LEU A 145 19.58 -1.25 1.91
CA LEU A 145 18.67 -0.62 2.87
C LEU A 145 18.73 -1.34 4.22
N TRP A 146 18.74 -2.67 4.22
CA TRP A 146 18.84 -3.49 5.42
C TRP A 146 20.07 -3.12 6.23
N SER A 147 21.23 -3.03 5.58
CA SER A 147 22.53 -2.77 6.21
C SER A 147 22.78 -1.29 6.51
N HIS A 148 21.90 -0.39 6.06
CA HIS A 148 22.03 1.04 6.29
C HIS A 148 22.06 1.38 7.80
N SER A 149 22.86 2.37 8.18
CA SER A 149 22.97 2.88 9.56
C SER A 149 21.66 3.38 10.18
N LEU A 150 20.64 3.66 9.38
CA LEU A 150 19.33 4.13 9.82
C LEU A 150 18.36 2.97 10.07
N SER A 151 18.69 1.79 9.57
CA SER A 151 17.93 0.57 9.82
C SER A 151 18.23 0.11 11.24
N LYS A 152 17.19 -0.12 12.03
CA LYS A 152 17.32 -0.58 13.43
C LYS A 152 16.49 -1.82 13.64
N ASP A 153 16.94 -2.72 14.50
CA ASP A 153 16.13 -3.88 14.86
C ASP A 153 14.83 -3.43 15.52
N VAL A 154 13.78 -4.23 15.32
CA VAL A 154 12.49 -3.99 15.94
C VAL A 154 12.53 -4.59 17.34
N GLU A 155 12.42 -3.75 18.35
CA GLU A 155 12.28 -4.19 19.73
C GLU A 155 10.86 -4.71 19.96
N ILE A 156 10.75 -5.97 20.41
CA ILE A 156 9.49 -6.51 20.89
C ILE A 156 9.31 -6.10 22.35
N LEU A 157 8.33 -5.24 22.59
CA LEU A 157 7.91 -4.91 23.96
C LEU A 157 7.35 -6.19 24.57
N THR A 158 8.06 -6.71 25.57
CA THR A 158 7.65 -7.85 26.39
C THR A 158 6.86 -7.41 27.60
#